data_AF-A0A4U0VYM4-F1
#
_entry.id   AF-A0A4U0VYM4-F1
#
_cell.length_a   1.000
_cell.length_b   1.000
_cell.length_c   1.000
_cell.angle_alpha   90.00
_cell.angle_beta   90.00
_cell.angle_gamma   90.00
#
_symmetry.space_group_name_H-M   'P 1'
#
loop_
_entity.id
_entity.type
_entity.pdbx_description
1 polymer ?
#
loop_
_entity_poly.entity_id
_entity_poly.type
_entity_poly.pdbx_seq_one_letter_code
_entity_poly.pdbx_strand_id
1 'polypeptide(L)'
;MPSSPAGLPLTLNNLEVFTAFHTRYYKSSYGAQSSAWLLSRVNEALAAAGALDHGASVKAFEHPWGQSSIIATIPGKSNKTVVIGAHQDSINLFLPSILAAPGADDDGSGTVTILEALRVLLISSDMVHGRANNTVEFHWYSAEEGGLLGSQAIFSSYERAGRDVRAMLQQDMTGYTHATLQAGEPESVGVITDYVNPALTDFIKEIITAYCDIPYILTKCGYACSDHASASKAGYPSAFVIESDFKYSDKKIHTTEDKLEFLSFDHMLQHARLTLGLAYELAMAKFE
;
A
#
# COMPACT_ATOMS: atom_id res chain seq x y z
N MET A 1 -25.73 -4.52 -0.11
CA MET A 1 -24.36 -4.52 -0.67
C MET A 1 -24.50 -4.72 -2.16
N PRO A 2 -23.88 -3.90 -3.02
CA PRO A 2 -23.91 -4.16 -4.45
C PRO A 2 -23.19 -5.48 -4.72
N SER A 3 -23.91 -6.43 -5.32
CA SER A 3 -23.35 -7.67 -5.84
C SER A 3 -22.43 -7.34 -7.03
N SER A 4 -21.19 -7.81 -6.98
CA SER A 4 -20.20 -7.62 -8.04
C SER A 4 -20.74 -8.14 -9.39
N PRO A 5 -20.68 -7.36 -10.49
CA PRO A 5 -21.01 -7.84 -11.82
C PRO A 5 -20.01 -8.93 -12.24
N ALA A 6 -20.52 -10.05 -12.75
CA ALA A 6 -19.68 -11.09 -13.32
C ALA A 6 -18.89 -10.55 -14.53
N GLY A 7 -17.55 -10.45 -14.43
CA GLY A 7 -16.68 -10.25 -15.59
C GLY A 7 -15.45 -9.34 -15.45
N LEU A 8 -15.22 -8.65 -14.33
CA LEU A 8 -14.07 -7.76 -14.15
C LEU A 8 -12.95 -8.40 -13.30
N PRO A 9 -11.66 -8.15 -13.59
CA PRO A 9 -10.56 -8.52 -12.69
C PRO A 9 -10.80 -8.00 -11.27
N LEU A 10 -10.49 -8.80 -10.24
CA LEU A 10 -10.79 -8.48 -8.84
C LEU A 10 -10.23 -7.12 -8.39
N THR A 11 -9.01 -6.78 -8.81
CA THR A 11 -8.37 -5.49 -8.53
C THR A 11 -9.19 -4.30 -9.05
N LEU A 12 -9.68 -4.39 -10.30
CA LEU A 12 -10.53 -3.36 -10.89
C LEU A 12 -11.84 -3.21 -10.13
N ASN A 13 -12.53 -4.32 -9.83
CA ASN A 13 -13.78 -4.28 -9.05
C ASN A 13 -13.56 -3.71 -7.64
N ASN A 14 -12.43 -4.02 -6.99
CA ASN A 14 -12.10 -3.42 -5.70
C ASN A 14 -11.86 -1.92 -5.81
N LEU A 15 -11.14 -1.45 -6.83
CA LEU A 15 -10.85 -0.03 -7.01
C LEU A 15 -12.10 0.76 -7.39
N GLU A 16 -12.99 0.20 -8.22
CA GLU A 16 -14.31 0.78 -8.53
C GLU A 16 -15.14 0.99 -7.27
N VAL A 17 -15.20 0.00 -6.38
CA VAL A 17 -15.94 0.14 -5.11
C VAL A 17 -15.26 1.16 -4.19
N PHE A 18 -13.93 1.15 -4.12
CA PHE A 18 -13.16 2.00 -3.22
C PHE A 18 -13.18 3.49 -3.63
N THR A 19 -13.26 3.76 -4.93
CA THR A 19 -13.38 5.13 -5.49
C THR A 19 -14.84 5.61 -5.58
N ALA A 20 -15.83 4.72 -5.36
CA ALA A 20 -17.24 5.09 -5.33
C ALA A 20 -17.68 5.75 -4.01
N PHE A 21 -16.87 5.68 -2.95
CA PHE A 21 -17.10 6.53 -1.77
C PHE A 21 -16.92 8.00 -2.16
N HIS A 22 -17.85 8.88 -1.74
CA HIS A 22 -17.81 10.30 -2.10
C HIS A 22 -16.43 10.92 -1.79
N THR A 23 -15.85 10.56 -0.66
CA THR A 23 -14.47 10.83 -0.25
C THR A 23 -14.06 9.75 0.73
N ARG A 24 -12.75 9.50 0.90
CA ARG A 24 -12.23 8.69 2.00
C ARG A 24 -11.52 9.53 3.05
N TYR A 25 -11.81 10.84 3.10
CA TYR A 25 -11.22 11.76 4.06
C TYR A 25 -11.40 11.27 5.50
N TYR A 26 -10.30 11.25 6.25
CA TYR A 26 -10.19 10.56 7.53
C TYR A 26 -11.15 11.04 8.64
N LYS A 27 -11.65 12.28 8.56
CA LYS A 27 -12.65 12.86 9.49
C LYS A 27 -14.09 12.70 9.01
N SER A 28 -14.31 12.15 7.82
CA SER A 28 -15.65 11.99 7.25
C SER A 28 -16.27 10.65 7.66
N SER A 29 -17.60 10.58 7.69
CA SER A 29 -18.30 9.30 7.85
C SER A 29 -18.01 8.33 6.71
N TYR A 30 -17.71 8.84 5.51
CA TYR A 30 -17.33 8.02 4.36
C TYR A 30 -15.95 7.37 4.55
N GLY A 31 -14.98 8.07 5.15
CA GLY A 31 -13.68 7.49 5.53
C GLY A 31 -13.82 6.36 6.55
N ALA A 32 -14.69 6.52 7.56
CA ALA A 32 -15.01 5.42 8.49
C ALA A 32 -15.65 4.22 7.77
N GLN A 33 -16.57 4.47 6.82
CA GLN A 33 -17.19 3.39 6.04
C GLN A 33 -16.21 2.70 5.08
N SER A 34 -15.31 3.45 4.44
CA SER A 34 -14.30 2.89 3.53
C SER A 34 -13.31 2.01 4.29
N SER A 35 -12.86 2.42 5.48
CA SER A 35 -11.99 1.58 6.32
C SER A 35 -12.68 0.31 6.81
N ALA A 36 -13.97 0.38 7.18
CA ALA A 36 -14.74 -0.81 7.54
C ALA A 36 -14.94 -1.77 6.35
N TRP A 37 -15.17 -1.23 5.15
CA TRP A 37 -15.22 -2.03 3.92
C TRP A 37 -13.89 -2.72 3.64
N LEU A 38 -12.78 -1.98 3.73
CA LEU A 38 -11.43 -2.51 3.48
C LEU A 38 -11.06 -3.61 4.48
N LEU A 39 -11.37 -3.41 5.77
CA LEU A 39 -11.23 -4.45 6.80
C LEU A 39 -11.97 -5.74 6.42
N SER A 40 -13.21 -5.64 5.92
CA SER A 40 -13.99 -6.79 5.46
C SER A 40 -13.31 -7.50 4.30
N ARG A 41 -12.83 -6.77 3.29
CA ARG A 41 -12.14 -7.35 2.12
C ARG A 41 -10.88 -8.11 2.52
N VAL A 42 -10.08 -7.53 3.41
CA VAL A 42 -8.86 -8.18 3.93
C VAL A 42 -9.21 -9.43 4.72
N ASN A 43 -10.23 -9.37 5.59
CA ASN A 43 -10.71 -10.54 6.34
C ASN A 43 -11.21 -11.66 5.41
N GLU A 44 -11.94 -11.31 4.36
CA GLU A 44 -12.43 -12.26 3.36
C GLU A 44 -11.28 -12.93 2.59
N ALA A 45 -10.24 -12.17 2.22
CA ALA A 45 -9.06 -12.74 1.57
C ALA A 45 -8.34 -13.76 2.47
N LEU A 46 -8.17 -13.43 3.76
CA LEU A 46 -7.58 -14.34 4.75
C LEU A 46 -8.44 -15.59 4.98
N ALA A 47 -9.76 -15.41 5.10
CA ALA A 47 -10.71 -16.51 5.31
C ALA A 47 -10.77 -17.45 4.09
N ALA A 48 -10.83 -16.90 2.88
CA ALA A 48 -10.87 -17.68 1.64
C ALA A 48 -9.61 -18.53 1.44
N ALA A 49 -8.46 -18.08 1.96
CA ALA A 49 -7.21 -18.83 1.94
C ALA A 49 -7.07 -19.85 3.09
N GLY A 50 -8.01 -19.90 4.04
CA GLY A 50 -7.88 -20.69 5.27
C GLY A 50 -6.80 -20.17 6.23
N ALA A 51 -6.24 -18.99 5.97
CA ALA A 51 -5.10 -18.46 6.73
C ALA A 51 -5.47 -18.08 8.17
N LEU A 52 -6.74 -17.75 8.42
CA LEU A 52 -7.25 -17.48 9.77
C LEU A 52 -7.09 -18.69 10.70
N ASP A 53 -7.26 -19.91 10.17
CA ASP A 53 -7.10 -21.16 10.94
C ASP A 53 -5.64 -21.45 11.29
N HIS A 54 -4.71 -20.76 10.64
CA HIS A 54 -3.26 -20.88 10.82
C HIS A 54 -2.63 -19.64 11.47
N GLY A 55 -3.44 -18.82 12.14
CA GLY A 55 -2.97 -17.71 12.97
C GLY A 55 -2.77 -16.39 12.23
N ALA A 56 -3.07 -16.32 10.93
CA ALA A 56 -3.19 -15.03 10.28
C ALA A 56 -4.37 -14.25 10.87
N SER A 57 -4.28 -12.92 10.88
CA SER A 57 -5.33 -12.07 11.45
C SER A 57 -5.40 -10.72 10.74
N VAL A 58 -6.53 -10.04 10.89
CA VAL A 58 -6.67 -8.63 10.51
C VAL A 58 -7.32 -7.85 11.64
N LYS A 59 -6.82 -6.64 11.90
CA LYS A 59 -7.31 -5.76 12.96
C LYS A 59 -7.45 -4.32 12.46
N ALA A 60 -8.47 -3.64 12.98
CA ALA A 60 -8.53 -2.19 12.93
C ALA A 60 -7.63 -1.61 14.05
N PHE A 61 -6.75 -0.70 13.68
CA PHE A 61 -6.06 0.19 14.61
C PHE A 61 -6.88 1.47 14.70
N GLU A 62 -7.54 1.66 15.84
CA GLU A 62 -8.47 2.76 16.05
C GLU A 62 -7.74 4.08 16.30
N HIS A 63 -8.31 5.16 15.76
CA HIS A 63 -7.81 6.53 15.90
C HIS A 63 -8.93 7.49 16.33
N PRO A 64 -8.62 8.63 16.98
CA PRO A 64 -9.63 9.55 17.51
C PRO A 64 -10.46 10.29 16.44
N TRP A 65 -10.15 10.13 15.15
CA TRP A 65 -10.86 10.77 14.04
C TRP A 65 -11.90 9.89 13.33
N GLY A 66 -12.01 8.62 13.72
CA GLY A 66 -13.07 7.71 13.27
C GLY A 66 -12.66 6.73 12.18
N GLN A 67 -11.87 7.14 11.17
CA GLN A 67 -11.27 6.19 10.23
C GLN A 67 -10.12 5.42 10.89
N SER A 68 -10.20 4.08 10.88
CA SER A 68 -9.17 3.21 11.44
C SER A 68 -8.14 2.82 10.39
N SER A 69 -6.86 2.70 10.77
CA SER A 69 -5.89 1.98 9.93
C SER A 69 -6.16 0.47 9.99
N ILE A 70 -5.85 -0.28 8.94
CA ILE A 70 -6.03 -1.73 8.91
C ILE A 70 -4.67 -2.41 8.92
N ILE A 71 -4.50 -3.45 9.74
CA ILE A 71 -3.27 -4.24 9.82
C ILE A 71 -3.65 -5.71 9.66
N ALA A 72 -3.22 -6.32 8.56
CA ALA A 72 -3.21 -7.77 8.38
C ALA A 72 -1.86 -8.33 8.80
N THR A 73 -1.85 -9.45 9.52
CA THR A 73 -0.63 -10.14 9.96
C THR A 73 -0.65 -11.58 9.50
N ILE A 74 0.42 -12.02 8.84
CA ILE A 74 0.69 -13.41 8.48
C ILE A 74 1.90 -13.86 9.32
N PRO A 75 1.70 -14.73 10.32
CA PRO A 75 2.77 -15.09 11.25
C PRO A 75 3.88 -15.89 10.56
N GLY A 76 5.13 -15.51 10.84
CA GLY A 76 6.30 -16.34 10.56
C GLY A 76 6.81 -17.06 11.81
N LYS A 77 7.94 -17.75 11.68
CA LYS A 77 8.61 -18.43 12.79
C LYS A 77 9.21 -17.47 13.83
N SER A 78 9.47 -16.22 13.45
CA SER A 78 10.02 -15.17 14.32
C SER A 78 9.14 -13.92 14.35
N ASN A 79 9.38 -13.08 15.35
CA ASN A 79 8.73 -11.77 15.49
C ASN A 79 9.38 -10.67 14.61
N LYS A 80 10.44 -11.00 13.85
CA LYS A 80 11.01 -10.10 12.84
C LYS A 80 9.95 -9.85 11.78
N THR A 81 9.63 -8.59 11.53
CA THR A 81 8.46 -8.20 10.75
C THR A 81 8.86 -7.45 9.48
N VAL A 82 8.28 -7.87 8.37
CA VAL A 82 8.28 -7.17 7.07
C VAL A 82 6.94 -6.47 6.94
N VAL A 83 6.94 -5.17 6.70
CA VAL A 83 5.71 -4.37 6.55
C VAL A 83 5.56 -3.94 5.09
N ILE A 84 4.39 -4.15 4.52
CA ILE A 84 3.96 -3.60 3.24
C ILE A 84 2.85 -2.60 3.54
N GLY A 85 2.97 -1.37 3.04
CA GLY A 85 2.08 -0.26 3.37
C GLY A 85 1.54 0.47 2.14
N ALA A 86 0.34 1.01 2.31
CA ALA A 86 -0.34 1.98 1.44
C ALA A 86 -1.26 2.84 2.33
N HIS A 87 -1.66 4.03 1.90
CA HIS A 87 -2.69 4.77 2.63
C HIS A 87 -4.07 4.61 1.98
N GLN A 88 -5.11 4.73 2.80
CA GLN A 88 -6.47 4.41 2.36
C GLN A 88 -7.36 5.64 2.26
N ASP A 89 -6.96 6.76 2.85
CA ASP A 89 -7.73 7.99 2.76
C ASP A 89 -7.58 8.67 1.40
N SER A 90 -8.34 9.74 1.23
CA SER A 90 -8.21 10.65 0.09
C SER A 90 -8.66 12.03 0.55
N ILE A 91 -8.11 13.08 -0.05
CA ILE A 91 -8.51 14.45 0.24
C ILE A 91 -8.94 15.19 -1.02
N ASN A 92 -9.77 16.22 -0.82
CA ASN A 92 -9.90 17.30 -1.79
C ASN A 92 -9.30 18.56 -1.18
N LEU A 93 -8.18 19.07 -1.71
CA LEU A 93 -7.47 20.19 -1.07
C LEU A 93 -8.27 21.50 -1.03
N PHE A 94 -9.28 21.66 -1.90
CA PHE A 94 -10.08 22.89 -1.91
C PHE A 94 -11.13 22.90 -0.78
N LEU A 95 -11.88 21.80 -0.62
CA LEU A 95 -12.86 21.63 0.46
C LEU A 95 -12.91 20.16 0.92
N PRO A 96 -11.99 19.74 1.82
CA PRO A 96 -11.78 18.34 2.20
C PRO A 96 -13.00 17.59 2.72
N SER A 97 -13.97 18.30 3.31
CA SER A 97 -15.16 17.70 3.91
C SER A 97 -16.44 17.86 3.08
N ILE A 98 -16.35 18.50 1.90
CA ILE A 98 -17.53 18.84 1.08
C ILE A 98 -17.38 18.24 -0.32
N LEU A 99 -16.26 18.51 -0.98
CA LEU A 99 -16.05 18.06 -2.35
C LEU A 99 -15.72 16.57 -2.39
N ALA A 100 -16.04 15.95 -3.52
CA ALA A 100 -15.66 14.57 -3.75
C ALA A 100 -14.13 14.45 -3.87
N ALA A 101 -13.61 13.32 -3.45
CA ALA A 101 -12.21 12.92 -3.60
C ALA A 101 -12.20 11.43 -3.95
N PRO A 102 -12.37 11.07 -5.23
CA PRO A 102 -12.39 9.67 -5.62
C PRO A 102 -11.06 8.98 -5.28
N GLY A 103 -9.94 9.70 -5.34
CA GLY A 103 -8.63 9.21 -4.89
C GLY A 103 -8.25 7.91 -5.58
N ALA A 104 -8.35 7.86 -6.90
CA ALA A 104 -8.20 6.61 -7.64
C ALA A 104 -6.74 6.21 -7.71
N ASP A 105 -5.87 7.14 -8.09
CA ASP A 105 -4.43 6.97 -8.05
C ASP A 105 -3.91 7.09 -6.62
N ASP A 106 -4.34 8.14 -5.92
CA ASP A 106 -3.84 8.59 -4.62
C ASP A 106 -4.88 8.37 -3.49
N ASP A 107 -4.74 7.34 -2.66
CA ASP A 107 -3.94 6.12 -2.90
C ASP A 107 -4.85 4.89 -3.02
N GLY A 108 -5.92 5.05 -3.80
CA GLY A 108 -6.78 3.95 -4.18
C GLY A 108 -5.97 2.85 -4.86
N SER A 109 -5.05 3.23 -5.74
CA SER A 109 -4.25 2.32 -6.55
C SER A 109 -3.28 1.50 -5.68
N GLY A 110 -2.50 2.13 -4.80
CA GLY A 110 -1.59 1.43 -3.87
C GLY A 110 -2.36 0.54 -2.90
N THR A 111 -3.49 1.04 -2.36
CA THR A 111 -4.38 0.26 -1.49
C THR A 111 -4.80 -1.07 -2.11
N VAL A 112 -5.29 -1.06 -3.36
CA VAL A 112 -5.73 -2.30 -4.02
C VAL A 112 -4.58 -3.14 -4.57
N THR A 113 -3.45 -2.52 -4.92
CA THR A 113 -2.20 -3.19 -5.32
C THR A 113 -1.69 -4.08 -4.19
N ILE A 114 -1.58 -3.55 -2.97
CA ILE A 114 -1.10 -4.35 -1.83
C ILE A 114 -2.13 -5.38 -1.35
N LEU A 115 -3.44 -5.12 -1.56
CA LEU A 115 -4.50 -6.09 -1.29
C LEU A 115 -4.42 -7.29 -2.25
N GLU A 116 -4.14 -7.05 -3.53
CA GLU A 116 -3.95 -8.13 -4.49
C GLU A 116 -2.64 -8.89 -4.22
N ALA A 117 -1.55 -8.21 -3.87
CA ALA A 117 -0.32 -8.85 -3.45
C ALA A 117 -0.54 -9.76 -2.22
N LEU A 118 -1.30 -9.30 -1.21
CA LEU A 118 -1.72 -10.13 -0.07
C LEU A 118 -2.49 -11.37 -0.55
N ARG A 119 -3.51 -11.20 -1.40
CA ARG A 119 -4.33 -12.31 -1.90
C ARG A 119 -3.49 -13.37 -2.60
N VAL A 120 -2.53 -12.96 -3.43
CA VAL A 120 -1.65 -13.88 -4.16
C VAL A 120 -0.62 -14.52 -3.23
N LEU A 121 -0.07 -13.79 -2.27
CA LEU A 121 0.86 -14.32 -1.26
C LEU A 121 0.23 -15.48 -0.48
N LEU A 122 -1.08 -15.37 -0.18
CA LEU A 122 -1.86 -16.40 0.51
C LEU A 122 -2.13 -17.66 -0.32
N ILE A 123 -1.79 -17.70 -1.61
CA ILE A 123 -1.79 -18.94 -2.40
C ILE A 123 -0.62 -19.84 -1.96
N SER A 124 0.46 -19.25 -1.42
CA SER A 124 1.60 -20.03 -0.94
C SER A 124 1.26 -20.78 0.34
N SER A 125 1.33 -22.11 0.26
CA SER A 125 1.17 -22.99 1.41
C SER A 125 2.27 -22.78 2.46
N ASP A 126 3.46 -22.28 2.10
CA ASP A 126 4.48 -21.95 3.09
C ASP A 126 4.10 -20.71 3.90
N MET A 127 3.50 -19.72 3.25
CA MET A 127 3.02 -18.50 3.93
C MET A 127 1.83 -18.80 4.84
N VAL A 128 0.82 -19.52 4.33
CA VAL A 128 -0.40 -19.82 5.08
C VAL A 128 -0.10 -20.67 6.31
N HIS A 129 0.77 -21.67 6.22
CA HIS A 129 1.05 -22.58 7.34
C HIS A 129 2.20 -22.10 8.25
N GLY A 130 2.55 -20.81 8.22
CA GLY A 130 3.56 -20.23 9.11
C GLY A 130 4.97 -20.80 8.93
N ARG A 131 5.32 -21.26 7.71
CA ARG A 131 6.64 -21.85 7.40
C ARG A 131 7.67 -20.79 7.01
N ALA A 132 7.24 -19.56 6.74
CA ALA A 132 8.10 -18.40 6.57
C ALA A 132 8.96 -18.13 7.82
N ASN A 133 10.15 -17.55 7.63
CA ASN A 133 11.05 -17.21 8.74
C ASN A 133 10.58 -15.95 9.48
N ASN A 134 10.05 -14.98 8.74
CA ASN A 134 9.67 -13.67 9.25
C ASN A 134 8.16 -13.47 9.13
N THR A 135 7.61 -12.70 10.06
CA THR A 135 6.22 -12.27 10.02
C THR A 135 6.06 -11.22 8.92
N VAL A 136 4.95 -11.28 8.17
CA VAL A 136 4.61 -10.27 7.16
C VAL A 136 3.35 -9.55 7.61
N GLU A 137 3.37 -8.22 7.54
CA GLU A 137 2.20 -7.39 7.79
C GLU A 137 1.87 -6.53 6.58
N PHE A 138 0.57 -6.41 6.28
CA PHE A 138 0.04 -5.48 5.29
C PHE A 138 -0.74 -4.40 6.01
N HIS A 139 -0.39 -3.15 5.77
CA HIS A 139 -0.91 -1.97 6.47
C HIS A 139 -1.63 -1.07 5.48
N TRP A 140 -2.82 -0.60 5.87
CA TRP A 140 -3.56 0.45 5.18
C TRP A 140 -3.76 1.62 6.13
N TYR A 141 -2.97 2.67 5.97
CA TYR A 141 -2.90 3.79 6.91
C TYR A 141 -4.07 4.75 6.71
N SER A 142 -4.74 5.15 7.80
CA SER A 142 -5.67 6.28 7.77
C SER A 142 -4.92 7.61 7.90
N ALA A 143 -5.48 8.69 7.37
CA ALA A 143 -5.03 10.05 7.65
C ALA A 143 -3.57 10.34 7.24
N GLU A 144 -3.11 9.75 6.13
CA GLU A 144 -1.85 10.16 5.48
C GLU A 144 -1.94 11.63 5.08
N GLU A 145 -3.06 12.00 4.45
CA GLU A 145 -3.36 13.34 3.95
C GLU A 145 -3.55 14.37 5.08
N GLY A 146 -3.68 13.88 6.31
CA GLY A 146 -3.67 14.66 7.55
C GLY A 146 -2.26 14.99 8.05
N GLY A 147 -1.22 14.59 7.33
CA GLY A 147 0.19 14.68 7.72
C GLY A 147 0.70 13.40 8.39
N LEU A 148 0.53 12.24 7.74
CA LEU A 148 1.03 10.93 8.16
C LEU A 148 0.50 10.47 9.53
N LEU A 149 -0.71 10.86 9.92
CA LEU A 149 -1.17 10.72 11.30
C LEU A 149 -1.34 9.24 11.70
N GLY A 150 -1.91 8.41 10.81
CA GLY A 150 -2.14 7.00 11.10
C GLY A 150 -0.85 6.19 11.18
N SER A 151 0.05 6.34 10.20
CA SER A 151 1.35 5.65 10.21
C SER A 151 2.23 6.12 11.36
N GLN A 152 2.25 7.42 11.69
CA GLN A 152 2.96 7.91 12.88
C GLN A 152 2.46 7.27 14.16
N ALA A 153 1.14 7.15 14.34
CA ALA A 153 0.57 6.51 15.53
C ALA A 153 0.95 5.02 15.65
N ILE A 154 0.91 4.28 14.53
CA ILE A 154 1.31 2.87 14.48
C ILE A 154 2.80 2.70 14.77
N PHE A 155 3.68 3.38 14.03
CA PHE A 155 5.13 3.20 14.18
C PHE A 155 5.65 3.72 15.51
N SER A 156 5.06 4.80 16.07
CA SER A 156 5.36 5.22 17.44
C SER A 156 4.91 4.18 18.47
N SER A 157 3.80 3.46 18.22
CA SER A 157 3.38 2.35 19.08
C SER A 157 4.33 1.15 18.96
N TYR A 158 4.83 0.88 17.76
CA TYR A 158 5.79 -0.20 17.51
C TYR A 158 7.13 0.07 18.20
N GLU A 159 7.63 1.29 18.08
CA GLU A 159 8.84 1.76 18.77
C GLU A 159 8.71 1.58 20.29
N ARG A 160 7.64 2.11 20.89
CA ARG A 160 7.38 1.97 22.35
C ARG A 160 7.27 0.52 22.81
N ALA A 161 6.76 -0.36 21.94
CA ALA A 161 6.63 -1.78 22.22
C ALA A 161 7.90 -2.58 21.92
N GLY A 162 8.97 -1.96 21.41
CA GLY A 162 10.21 -2.64 21.03
C GLY A 162 10.01 -3.65 19.90
N ARG A 163 9.10 -3.38 18.96
CA ARG A 163 8.83 -4.25 17.80
C ARG A 163 10.05 -4.33 16.90
N ASP A 164 10.34 -5.51 16.38
CA ASP A 164 11.47 -5.77 15.48
C ASP A 164 11.03 -5.71 14.00
N VAL A 165 10.87 -4.51 13.46
CA VAL A 165 10.56 -4.29 12.03
C VAL A 165 11.86 -4.20 11.24
N ARG A 166 12.02 -5.09 10.26
CA ARG A 166 13.25 -5.24 9.47
C ARG A 166 13.19 -4.57 8.11
N ALA A 167 11.99 -4.40 7.57
CA ALA A 167 11.76 -3.68 6.32
C ALA A 167 10.33 -3.14 6.30
N MET A 168 10.16 -1.96 5.71
CA MET A 168 8.87 -1.39 5.37
C MET A 168 8.90 -0.89 3.92
N LEU A 169 8.01 -1.39 3.07
CA LEU A 169 7.79 -0.88 1.72
C LEU A 169 6.50 -0.03 1.72
N GLN A 170 6.58 1.20 1.24
CA GLN A 170 5.40 2.00 0.89
C GLN A 170 5.09 1.86 -0.61
N GLN A 171 3.83 1.61 -0.93
CA GLN A 171 3.21 1.78 -2.24
C GLN A 171 2.25 2.95 -2.13
N ASP A 172 2.48 4.01 -2.90
CA ASP A 172 1.64 5.20 -2.92
C ASP A 172 1.69 5.77 -4.33
N MET A 173 0.53 5.80 -4.98
CA MET A 173 0.35 6.01 -6.43
C MET A 173 1.06 4.96 -7.28
N THR A 174 0.28 4.05 -7.84
CA THR A 174 0.78 2.87 -8.60
C THR A 174 0.13 2.76 -9.98
N GLY A 175 -0.65 3.76 -10.39
CA GLY A 175 -1.58 3.63 -11.51
C GLY A 175 -1.29 4.54 -12.70
N TYR A 176 -0.71 5.72 -12.52
CA TYR A 176 -0.67 6.72 -13.58
C TYR A 176 0.66 6.76 -14.35
N THR A 177 0.59 6.47 -15.65
CA THR A 177 1.74 6.51 -16.57
C THR A 177 1.61 7.57 -17.65
N HIS A 178 0.47 8.27 -17.71
CA HIS A 178 0.10 9.06 -18.88
C HIS A 178 1.07 10.21 -19.17
N ALA A 179 1.50 10.96 -18.15
CA ALA A 179 2.44 12.07 -18.34
C ALA A 179 3.84 11.60 -18.72
N THR A 180 4.30 10.47 -18.15
CA THR A 180 5.57 9.82 -18.52
C THR A 180 5.58 9.44 -20.00
N LEU A 181 4.52 8.77 -20.46
CA LEU A 181 4.39 8.36 -21.86
C LEU A 181 4.22 9.56 -22.81
N GLN A 182 3.46 10.59 -22.42
CA GLN A 182 3.34 11.84 -23.19
C GLN A 182 4.67 12.58 -23.33
N ALA A 183 5.55 12.50 -22.33
CA ALA A 183 6.89 13.07 -22.38
C ALA A 183 7.85 12.26 -23.27
N GLY A 184 7.42 11.11 -23.81
CA GLY A 184 8.25 10.23 -24.63
C GLY A 184 9.23 9.37 -23.82
N GLU A 185 9.04 9.29 -22.51
CA GLU A 185 9.87 8.50 -21.61
C GLU A 185 9.32 7.07 -21.50
N PRO A 186 10.19 6.06 -21.30
CA PRO A 186 9.75 4.69 -21.12
C PRO A 186 8.96 4.53 -19.81
N GLU A 187 7.97 3.66 -19.85
CA GLU A 187 7.29 3.18 -18.65
C GLU A 187 8.30 2.57 -17.67
N SER A 188 8.21 2.94 -16.40
CA SER A 188 9.13 2.49 -15.36
C SER A 188 8.52 2.66 -13.98
N VAL A 189 8.94 1.85 -13.02
CA VAL A 189 8.63 2.05 -11.60
C VAL A 189 9.54 3.13 -11.02
N GLY A 190 8.98 4.15 -10.37
CA GLY A 190 9.74 5.16 -9.64
C GLY A 190 10.27 4.62 -8.32
N VAL A 191 11.60 4.61 -8.14
CA VAL A 191 12.26 4.25 -6.87
C VAL A 191 12.77 5.51 -6.19
N ILE A 192 12.22 5.80 -5.01
CA ILE A 192 12.56 7.00 -4.24
C ILE A 192 13.88 6.79 -3.52
N THR A 193 14.73 7.82 -3.52
CA THR A 193 16.12 7.74 -3.04
C THR A 193 16.44 8.68 -1.89
N ASP A 194 15.52 9.56 -1.51
CA ASP A 194 15.62 10.45 -0.35
C ASP A 194 14.69 9.99 0.78
N TYR A 195 15.11 10.19 2.04
CA TYR A 195 14.38 9.79 3.25
C TYR A 195 14.04 8.28 3.34
N VAL A 196 14.85 7.44 2.71
CA VAL A 196 14.71 5.97 2.69
C VAL A 196 15.99 5.26 3.15
N ASN A 197 15.89 3.98 3.47
CA ASN A 197 17.03 3.12 3.78
C ASN A 197 17.75 2.67 2.48
N PRO A 198 19.05 2.96 2.31
CA PRO A 198 19.77 2.64 1.08
C PRO A 198 19.83 1.15 0.75
N ALA A 199 20.06 0.27 1.74
CA ALA A 199 20.19 -1.16 1.51
C ALA A 199 18.85 -1.80 1.09
N LEU A 200 17.74 -1.38 1.71
CA LEU A 200 16.41 -1.82 1.30
C LEU A 200 16.04 -1.27 -0.09
N THR A 201 16.46 -0.05 -0.41
CA THR A 201 16.27 0.55 -1.74
C THR A 201 17.07 -0.21 -2.81
N ASP A 202 18.29 -0.64 -2.49
CA ASP A 202 19.09 -1.51 -3.37
C ASP A 202 18.40 -2.84 -3.64
N PHE A 203 17.87 -3.48 -2.59
CA PHE A 203 17.12 -4.71 -2.72
C PHE A 203 15.84 -4.54 -3.57
N ILE A 204 15.11 -3.44 -3.42
CA ILE A 204 13.94 -3.13 -4.26
C ILE A 204 14.30 -3.10 -5.76
N LYS A 205 15.45 -2.51 -6.12
CA LYS A 205 15.90 -2.50 -7.52
C LYS A 205 16.17 -3.91 -8.06
N GLU A 206 16.72 -4.79 -7.22
CA GLU A 206 16.90 -6.21 -7.57
C GLU A 206 15.55 -6.91 -7.77
N ILE A 207 14.58 -6.69 -6.87
CA ILE A 207 13.22 -7.24 -6.99
C ILE A 207 12.54 -6.75 -8.26
N ILE A 208 12.62 -5.46 -8.60
CA ILE A 208 12.02 -4.93 -9.84
C ILE A 208 12.66 -5.63 -11.05
N THR A 209 13.99 -5.72 -11.08
CA THR A 209 14.73 -6.37 -12.18
C THR A 209 14.38 -7.85 -12.34
N ALA A 210 14.09 -8.54 -11.23
CA ALA A 210 13.80 -9.98 -11.24
C ALA A 210 12.34 -10.31 -11.59
N TYR A 211 11.37 -9.49 -11.17
CA TYR A 211 9.95 -9.86 -11.20
C TYR A 211 9.06 -8.94 -12.04
N CYS A 212 9.54 -7.77 -12.46
CA CYS A 212 8.76 -6.84 -13.29
C CYS A 212 9.19 -6.93 -14.77
N ASP A 213 8.25 -6.63 -15.67
CA ASP A 213 8.50 -6.54 -17.12
C ASP A 213 9.04 -5.17 -17.54
N ILE A 214 8.92 -4.16 -16.66
CA ILE A 214 9.36 -2.78 -16.87
C ILE A 214 10.56 -2.45 -15.97
N PRO A 215 11.45 -1.53 -16.38
CA PRO A 215 12.57 -1.11 -15.56
C PRO A 215 12.13 -0.23 -14.38
N TYR A 216 13.08 0.13 -13.52
CA TYR A 216 12.91 1.23 -12.57
C TYR A 216 13.60 2.50 -13.06
N ILE A 217 13.16 3.64 -12.51
CA ILE A 217 13.88 4.92 -12.58
C ILE A 217 14.11 5.46 -11.17
N LEU A 218 15.28 6.04 -10.93
CA LEU A 218 15.58 6.69 -9.65
C LEU A 218 14.97 8.08 -9.63
N THR A 219 14.23 8.40 -8.58
CA THR A 219 13.63 9.73 -8.42
C THR A 219 13.66 10.16 -6.95
N LYS A 220 13.13 11.36 -6.68
CA LYS A 220 13.11 11.99 -5.35
C LYS A 220 11.81 12.72 -5.15
N CYS A 221 11.30 12.66 -3.92
CA CYS A 221 10.17 13.49 -3.50
C CYS A 221 10.61 14.92 -3.12
N GLY A 222 11.80 15.06 -2.54
CA GLY A 222 12.32 16.31 -1.97
C GLY A 222 11.94 16.54 -0.49
N TYR A 223 11.09 15.70 0.08
CA TYR A 223 10.66 15.72 1.48
C TYR A 223 10.18 14.33 1.93
N ALA A 224 9.87 14.17 3.21
CA ALA A 224 9.23 12.98 3.78
C ALA A 224 7.78 12.85 3.26
N CYS A 225 7.62 12.29 2.06
CA CYS A 225 6.42 12.47 1.24
C CYS A 225 5.26 11.51 1.47
N SER A 226 5.47 10.41 2.20
CA SER A 226 4.41 9.41 2.46
C SER A 226 4.77 8.59 3.71
N ASP A 227 3.99 7.56 4.04
CA ASP A 227 4.05 6.84 5.32
C ASP A 227 5.39 6.14 5.62
N HIS A 228 6.22 5.88 4.61
CA HIS A 228 7.59 5.38 4.81
C HIS A 228 8.40 6.27 5.76
N ALA A 229 8.13 7.58 5.76
CA ALA A 229 8.80 8.52 6.63
C ALA A 229 8.49 8.29 8.12
N SER A 230 7.27 7.83 8.44
CA SER A 230 6.88 7.47 9.82
C SER A 230 7.68 6.28 10.34
N ALA A 231 7.90 5.26 9.50
CA ALA A 231 8.75 4.12 9.83
C ALA A 231 10.21 4.54 10.02
N SER A 232 10.76 5.33 9.10
CA SER A 232 12.12 5.88 9.20
C SER A 232 12.32 6.72 10.46
N LYS A 233 11.35 7.57 10.82
CA LYS A 233 11.37 8.39 12.04
C LYS A 233 11.38 7.55 13.32
N ALA A 234 10.71 6.40 13.31
CA ALA A 234 10.72 5.43 14.41
C ALA A 234 11.97 4.52 14.40
N GLY A 235 12.92 4.73 13.49
CA GLY A 235 14.18 3.99 13.41
C GLY A 235 14.12 2.69 12.61
N TYR A 236 13.05 2.43 11.88
CA TYR A 236 12.90 1.23 11.07
C TYR A 236 13.37 1.44 9.63
N PRO A 237 14.04 0.45 9.00
CA PRO A 237 14.37 0.53 7.58
C PRO A 237 13.10 0.61 6.73
N SER A 238 12.92 1.71 5.99
CA SER A 238 11.80 1.89 5.08
C SER A 238 12.24 2.34 3.70
N ALA A 239 11.43 2.03 2.70
CA ALA A 239 11.63 2.42 1.32
C ALA A 239 10.28 2.73 0.66
N PHE A 240 10.33 3.42 -0.47
CA PHE A 240 9.15 3.92 -1.16
C PHE A 240 9.31 3.76 -2.67
N VAL A 241 8.27 3.24 -3.31
CA VAL A 241 8.12 3.21 -4.77
C VAL A 241 6.82 3.88 -5.18
N ILE A 242 6.89 4.59 -6.30
CA ILE A 242 5.81 5.39 -6.90
C ILE A 242 5.70 5.03 -8.38
N GLU A 243 4.61 5.38 -9.04
CA GLU A 243 4.29 5.03 -10.43
C GLU A 243 5.36 5.39 -11.48
N SER A 244 6.17 6.45 -11.30
CA SER A 244 7.21 6.83 -12.26
C SER A 244 8.14 7.91 -11.70
N ASP A 245 8.96 8.57 -12.53
CA ASP A 245 9.72 9.75 -12.11
C ASP A 245 8.77 10.83 -11.56
N PHE A 246 8.99 11.26 -10.31
CA PHE A 246 8.10 12.13 -9.53
C PHE A 246 7.65 13.41 -10.26
N LYS A 247 8.46 13.94 -11.18
CA LYS A 247 8.07 15.11 -11.99
C LYS A 247 6.84 14.84 -12.87
N TYR A 248 6.61 13.59 -13.27
CA TYR A 248 5.50 13.13 -14.10
C TYR A 248 4.30 12.57 -13.31
N SER A 249 4.35 12.57 -11.98
CA SER A 249 3.21 12.11 -11.17
C SER A 249 1.91 12.85 -11.50
N ASP A 250 0.76 12.17 -11.34
CA ASP A 250 -0.54 12.74 -11.70
C ASP A 250 -0.77 14.11 -11.06
N LYS A 251 -1.13 15.10 -11.88
CA LYS A 251 -1.44 16.47 -11.44
C LYS A 251 -2.91 16.63 -11.02
N LYS A 252 -3.70 15.55 -11.10
CA LYS A 252 -5.11 15.51 -10.70
C LYS A 252 -5.32 14.98 -9.27
N ILE A 253 -4.27 14.47 -8.60
CA ILE A 253 -4.34 14.06 -7.21
C ILE A 253 -4.94 15.15 -6.32
N HIS A 254 -5.59 14.73 -5.24
CA HIS A 254 -6.32 15.60 -4.31
C HIS A 254 -7.44 16.45 -4.93
N THR A 255 -7.98 16.06 -6.08
CA THR A 255 -9.12 16.73 -6.75
C THR A 255 -10.24 15.76 -7.06
N THR A 256 -11.33 16.25 -7.65
CA THR A 256 -12.41 15.39 -8.18
C THR A 256 -12.00 14.62 -9.43
N GLU A 257 -10.89 14.99 -10.07
CA GLU A 257 -10.42 14.44 -11.34
C GLU A 257 -9.41 13.31 -11.20
N ASP A 258 -8.98 12.98 -9.98
CA ASP A 258 -8.26 11.74 -9.72
C ASP A 258 -9.21 10.54 -9.88
N LYS A 259 -9.23 9.97 -11.09
CA LYS A 259 -10.22 9.00 -11.55
C LYS A 259 -9.57 7.78 -12.20
N LEU A 260 -10.26 6.65 -12.05
CA LEU A 260 -9.94 5.35 -12.63
C LEU A 260 -9.54 5.38 -14.12
N GLU A 261 -10.19 6.22 -14.92
CA GLU A 261 -10.00 6.27 -16.38
C GLU A 261 -8.60 6.72 -16.80
N PHE A 262 -7.82 7.31 -15.88
CA PHE A 262 -6.44 7.72 -16.12
C PHE A 262 -5.41 6.66 -15.73
N LEU A 263 -5.82 5.56 -15.11
CA LEU A 263 -4.91 4.54 -14.58
C LEU A 263 -4.68 3.40 -15.55
N SER A 264 -3.47 2.85 -15.50
CA SER A 264 -3.05 1.63 -16.20
C SER A 264 -3.04 0.45 -15.23
N PHE A 265 -3.98 -0.48 -15.38
CA PHE A 265 -3.99 -1.72 -14.60
C PHE A 265 -2.82 -2.64 -14.91
N ASP A 266 -2.28 -2.57 -16.12
CA ASP A 266 -1.04 -3.29 -16.48
C ASP A 266 0.16 -2.73 -15.71
N HIS A 267 0.18 -1.41 -15.46
CA HIS A 267 1.21 -0.78 -14.64
C HIS A 267 1.06 -1.14 -13.15
N MET A 268 -0.15 -1.07 -12.61
CA MET A 268 -0.45 -1.52 -11.24
C MET A 268 -0.06 -2.99 -11.03
N LEU A 269 -0.21 -3.85 -12.05
CA LEU A 269 0.24 -5.23 -12.00
C LEU A 269 1.76 -5.35 -11.79
N GLN A 270 2.57 -4.45 -12.36
CA GLN A 270 4.01 -4.43 -12.12
C GLN A 270 4.31 -4.09 -10.64
N HIS A 271 3.61 -3.11 -10.07
CA HIS A 271 3.71 -2.81 -8.63
C HIS A 271 3.26 -3.97 -7.75
N ALA A 272 2.21 -4.70 -8.14
CA ALA A 272 1.76 -5.89 -7.42
C ALA A 272 2.80 -7.03 -7.47
N ARG A 273 3.46 -7.25 -8.61
CA ARG A 273 4.55 -8.23 -8.76
C ARG A 273 5.76 -7.87 -7.89
N LEU A 274 6.19 -6.60 -7.94
CA LEU A 274 7.22 -6.05 -7.07
C LEU A 274 6.88 -6.28 -5.58
N THR A 275 5.68 -5.90 -5.17
CA THR A 275 5.23 -6.03 -3.78
C THR A 275 5.22 -7.48 -3.33
N LEU A 276 4.68 -8.38 -4.15
CA LEU A 276 4.63 -9.81 -3.87
C LEU A 276 6.03 -10.40 -3.76
N GLY A 277 6.91 -10.09 -4.72
CA GLY A 277 8.29 -10.57 -4.74
C GLY A 277 9.06 -10.13 -3.50
N LEU A 278 9.00 -8.85 -3.15
CA LEU A 278 9.64 -8.32 -1.95
C LEU A 278 9.10 -8.96 -0.67
N ALA A 279 7.77 -9.05 -0.54
CA ALA A 279 7.13 -9.66 0.63
C ALA A 279 7.54 -11.12 0.80
N TYR A 280 7.55 -11.90 -0.29
CA TYR A 280 7.89 -13.32 -0.26
C TYR A 280 9.38 -13.56 0.05
N GLU A 281 10.28 -12.86 -0.64
CA GLU A 281 11.73 -13.01 -0.44
C GLU A 281 12.13 -12.63 1.00
N LEU A 282 11.61 -11.50 1.51
CA LEU A 282 11.90 -11.08 2.89
C LEU A 282 11.19 -11.95 3.93
N ALA A 283 10.03 -12.54 3.64
CA ALA A 283 9.41 -13.52 4.53
C ALA A 283 10.27 -14.78 4.71
N MET A 284 10.92 -15.22 3.63
CA MET A 284 11.76 -16.41 3.60
C MET A 284 13.22 -16.14 3.99
N ALA A 285 13.67 -14.89 3.95
CA ALA A 285 15.03 -14.50 4.33
C ALA A 285 15.35 -14.86 5.78
N LYS A 286 16.64 -15.10 6.07
CA LYS A 286 17.14 -15.17 7.45
C LYS A 286 17.78 -13.84 7.77
N PHE A 287 17.05 -12.98 8.47
CA PHE A 287 17.64 -11.78 9.04
C PHE A 287 18.60 -12.19 10.16
N GLU A 288 19.81 -11.65 10.14
CA GLU A 288 20.75 -11.74 11.26
C GLU A 288 20.20 -10.99 12.49
#